data_AF-A0AAW1Y6H3-F1
#
_entry.id   AF-A0AAW1Y6H3-F1
#
_cell.length_a   1.000
_cell.length_b   1.000
_cell.length_c   1.000
_cell.angle_alpha   90.00
_cell.angle_beta   90.00
_cell.angle_gamma   90.00
#
_symmetry.space_group_name_H-M   'P 1'
#
loop_
_entity.id
_entity.type
_entity.pdbx_description
1 polymer ?
#
loop_
_entity_poly.entity_id
_entity_poly.type
_entity_poly.pdbx_seq_one_letter_code
_entity_poly.pdbx_strand_id
1 'polypeptide(L)'
;MGSTTVLLANETVLGSAGELCGNHYDSARQALRGSIKDLGDGNFDSAGRKASGAREQVKICGSDFARLGVTYPQNLAKREALLEQLCDIASNIIFSLLV
;
A
#
# COMPACT_ATOMS: atom_id res chain seq x y z
N MET A 1 33.02 -1.50 -22.84
CA MET A 1 32.69 -2.39 -21.71
C MET A 1 31.74 -1.70 -20.71
N GLY A 2 30.68 -1.02 -21.17
CA GLY A 2 29.82 -0.19 -20.29
C GLY A 2 28.34 -0.60 -20.22
N SER A 3 27.92 -1.64 -20.95
CA SER A 3 26.48 -1.92 -21.12
C SER A 3 25.92 -2.89 -20.07
N THR A 4 26.72 -3.87 -19.63
CA THR A 4 26.27 -4.90 -18.66
C THR A 4 26.15 -4.35 -17.24
N THR A 5 27.02 -3.42 -16.84
CA THR A 5 27.04 -2.84 -15.49
C THR A 5 25.84 -1.92 -15.23
N VAL A 6 25.37 -1.21 -16.26
CA VAL A 6 24.19 -0.32 -16.18
C VAL A 6 22.89 -1.13 -16.09
N LEU A 7 22.81 -2.26 -16.80
CA LEU A 7 21.65 -3.16 -16.74
C LEU A 7 21.49 -3.77 -15.34
N LEU A 8 22.57 -4.27 -14.75
CA LEU A 8 22.55 -4.83 -13.39
C LEU A 8 22.19 -3.78 -12.33
N ALA A 9 22.66 -2.54 -12.49
CA ALA A 9 22.27 -1.43 -11.61
C ALA A 9 20.78 -1.08 -11.74
N ASN A 10 20.22 -1.07 -12.96
CA ASN A 10 18.79 -0.84 -13.15
C ASN A 10 17.92 -1.97 -12.57
N GLU A 11 18.33 -3.22 -12.73
CA GLU A 11 17.59 -4.38 -12.17
C GLU A 11 17.60 -4.39 -10.65
N THR A 12 18.74 -4.06 -10.03
CA THR A 12 18.85 -3.98 -8.57
C THR A 12 18.02 -2.85 -7.99
N VAL A 13 18.03 -1.65 -8.60
CA VAL A 13 17.24 -0.51 -8.13
C VAL A 13 15.73 -0.77 -8.32
N LEU A 14 15.32 -1.38 -9.43
CA LEU A 14 13.94 -1.81 -9.63
C LEU A 14 13.51 -2.88 -8.61
N GLY A 15 14.40 -3.82 -8.30
CA GLY A 15 14.19 -4.84 -7.26
C GLY A 15 13.96 -4.20 -5.89
N SER A 16 14.79 -3.24 -5.49
CA SER A 16 14.64 -2.51 -4.22
C SER A 16 13.34 -1.70 -4.17
N ALA A 17 12.95 -1.04 -5.25
CA ALA A 17 11.68 -0.31 -5.33
C ALA A 17 10.48 -1.27 -5.17
N GLY A 18 10.55 -2.45 -5.80
CA GLY A 18 9.56 -3.50 -5.65
C GLY A 18 9.46 -4.05 -4.23
N GLU A 19 10.60 -4.24 -3.54
CA GLU A 19 10.65 -4.73 -2.16
C GLU A 19 10.02 -3.74 -1.18
N LEU A 20 10.35 -2.45 -1.28
CA LEU A 20 9.73 -1.39 -0.47
C LEU A 20 8.21 -1.39 -0.63
N CYS A 21 7.75 -1.41 -1.87
CA CYS A 21 6.33 -1.45 -2.13
C CYS A 21 5.68 -2.75 -1.61
N GLY A 22 6.36 -3.90 -1.74
CA GLY A 22 5.94 -5.16 -1.15
C GLY A 22 5.72 -5.07 0.37
N ASN A 23 6.65 -4.44 1.10
CA ASN A 23 6.55 -4.22 2.54
C ASN A 23 5.35 -3.32 2.91
N HIS A 24 5.06 -2.31 2.10
CA HIS A 24 3.88 -1.46 2.28
C HIS A 24 2.57 -2.23 2.05
N TYR A 25 2.48 -3.04 0.99
CA TYR A 25 1.32 -3.90 0.75
C TYR A 25 1.12 -4.94 1.85
N ASP A 26 2.21 -5.49 2.40
CA ASP A 26 2.17 -6.41 3.53
C ASP A 26 1.68 -5.73 4.82
N SER A 27 2.08 -4.48 5.04
CA SER A 27 1.59 -3.65 6.16
C SER A 27 0.11 -3.31 5.99
N ALA A 28 -0.31 -2.93 4.78
CA ALA A 28 -1.72 -2.70 4.46
C ALA A 28 -2.57 -3.96 4.67
N ARG A 29 -2.09 -5.12 4.24
CA ARG A 29 -2.75 -6.43 4.45
C ARG A 29 -2.93 -6.74 5.93
N GLN A 30 -1.89 -6.49 6.75
CA GLN A 30 -1.98 -6.70 8.20
C GLN A 30 -2.98 -5.76 8.86
N ALA A 31 -2.97 -4.48 8.48
CA ALA A 31 -3.93 -3.49 8.95
C ALA A 31 -5.37 -3.89 8.60
N LEU A 32 -5.65 -4.31 7.36
CA LEU A 32 -6.98 -4.77 6.94
C LEU A 32 -7.44 -6.02 7.70
N ARG A 33 -6.54 -7.00 7.94
CA ARG A 33 -6.87 -8.17 8.78
C ARG A 33 -7.19 -7.75 10.22
N GLY A 34 -6.44 -6.80 10.77
CA GLY A 34 -6.73 -6.22 12.08
C GLY A 34 -8.06 -5.48 12.11
N SER A 35 -8.43 -4.79 11.03
CA SER A 35 -9.74 -4.13 10.87
C SER A 35 -10.88 -5.14 10.88
N ILE A 36 -10.75 -6.26 10.16
CA ILE A 36 -11.74 -7.36 10.17
C ILE A 36 -11.91 -7.94 11.58
N LYS A 37 -10.81 -8.17 12.30
CA LYS A 37 -10.87 -8.66 13.68
C LYS A 37 -11.63 -7.69 14.58
N ASP A 38 -11.28 -6.41 14.52
CA ASP A 38 -11.93 -5.38 15.33
C ASP A 38 -13.42 -5.24 15.01
N LEU A 39 -13.81 -5.40 13.73
CA LEU A 39 -15.22 -5.42 13.33
C LEU A 39 -15.98 -6.57 13.99
N GLY A 40 -15.40 -7.77 14.01
CA GLY A 40 -15.99 -8.93 14.68
C GLY A 40 -16.09 -8.76 16.20
N ASP A 41 -15.17 -8.00 16.79
CA ASP A 41 -15.12 -7.70 18.22
C ASP A 41 -15.97 -6.45 18.59
N GLY A 42 -16.64 -5.79 17.63
CA GLY A 42 -17.45 -4.59 17.85
C GLY A 42 -16.65 -3.29 18.07
N ASN A 43 -15.34 -3.30 17.83
CA ASN A 43 -14.42 -2.18 18.02
C ASN A 43 -14.38 -1.27 16.79
N PHE A 44 -15.51 -0.64 16.43
CA PHE A 44 -15.69 0.06 15.15
C PHE A 44 -14.69 1.20 14.91
N ASP A 45 -14.38 2.01 15.93
CA ASP A 45 -13.41 3.11 15.77
C ASP A 45 -12.00 2.59 15.41
N SER A 46 -11.55 1.55 16.12
CA SER A 46 -10.25 0.92 15.84
C SER A 46 -10.26 0.23 14.47
N ALA A 47 -11.36 -0.44 14.11
CA ALA A 47 -11.53 -1.04 12.80
C ALA A 47 -11.42 0.00 11.66
N GLY A 48 -12.11 1.14 11.79
CA GLY A 48 -12.09 2.22 10.80
C GLY A 48 -10.72 2.86 10.69
N ARG A 49 -10.04 3.09 11.83
CA ARG A 49 -8.65 3.58 11.86
C ARG A 49 -7.68 2.63 11.18
N LYS A 50 -7.82 1.31 11.37
CA LYS A 50 -6.99 0.31 10.69
C LYS A 50 -7.23 0.25 9.18
N ALA A 51 -8.49 0.37 8.74
CA ALA A 51 -8.82 0.46 7.32
C ALA A 51 -8.22 1.72 6.67
N SER A 52 -8.36 2.88 7.33
CA SER A 52 -7.75 4.14 6.90
C SER A 52 -6.21 4.06 6.91
N GLY A 53 -5.61 3.42 7.92
CA GLY A 53 -4.16 3.20 7.96
C GLY A 53 -3.63 2.34 6.80
N ALA A 54 -4.41 1.35 6.34
CA ALA A 54 -4.05 0.55 5.17
C ALA A 54 -3.98 1.39 3.88
N ARG A 55 -4.87 2.37 3.74
CA ARG A 55 -4.88 3.35 2.64
C ARG A 55 -3.56 4.13 2.57
N GLU A 56 -3.07 4.61 3.70
CA GLU A 56 -1.85 5.42 3.73
C GLU A 56 -0.60 4.62 3.42
N GLN A 57 -0.57 3.32 3.77
CA GLN A 57 0.56 2.46 3.42
C GLN A 57 0.73 2.33 1.90
N VAL A 58 -0.36 2.21 1.14
CA VAL A 58 -0.27 1.92 -0.30
C VAL A 58 0.11 3.15 -1.12
N LYS A 59 -0.21 4.37 -0.66
CA LYS A 59 0.16 5.64 -1.33
C LYS A 59 1.67 5.89 -1.40
N ILE A 60 2.46 5.20 -0.56
CA ILE A 60 3.90 5.46 -0.44
C ILE A 60 4.67 4.84 -1.62
N CYS A 61 4.14 3.80 -2.26
CA CYS A 61 4.83 3.08 -3.34
C CYS A 61 5.24 3.99 -4.50
N GLY A 62 4.35 4.84 -5.01
CA GLY A 62 4.71 5.80 -6.06
C GLY A 62 5.85 6.75 -5.65
N SER A 63 5.88 7.15 -4.38
CA SER A 63 6.94 8.02 -3.81
C SER A 63 8.27 7.28 -3.69
N ASP A 64 8.28 6.00 -3.33
CA ASP A 64 9.50 5.19 -3.27
C ASP A 64 10.12 4.97 -4.65
N PHE A 65 9.31 4.66 -5.66
CA PHE A 65 9.77 4.52 -7.03
C PHE A 65 10.35 5.85 -7.55
N ALA A 66 9.68 6.97 -7.29
CA ALA A 66 10.17 8.29 -7.65
C ALA A 66 11.50 8.63 -6.95
N ARG A 67 11.63 8.30 -5.66
CA ARG A 67 12.86 8.51 -4.87
C ARG A 67 14.04 7.71 -5.41
N LEU A 68 13.77 6.54 -5.99
CA LEU A 68 14.79 5.66 -6.59
C LEU A 68 15.03 5.96 -8.08
N GLY A 69 14.36 6.96 -8.67
CA GLY A 69 14.50 7.31 -10.08
C GLY A 69 13.94 6.24 -11.03
N VAL A 70 13.04 5.38 -10.55
CA VAL A 70 12.45 4.28 -11.32
C VAL A 70 11.06 4.69 -11.79
N THR A 71 10.75 4.41 -13.06
CA THR A 71 9.40 4.62 -13.58
C THR A 71 8.41 3.71 -12.85
N TYR A 72 7.37 4.30 -12.28
CA TYR A 72 6.35 3.54 -11.57
C TYR A 72 5.49 2.69 -12.52
N PRO A 73 5.38 1.36 -12.33
CA PRO A 73 4.63 0.50 -13.22
C PRO A 73 3.12 0.84 -13.23
N GLN A 74 2.53 1.02 -14.41
CA GLN A 74 1.12 1.41 -14.55
C GLN A 74 0.14 0.40 -13.94
N ASN A 75 0.46 -0.90 -14.00
CA ASN A 75 -0.35 -1.95 -13.37
C ASN A 75 -0.34 -1.83 -11.83
N LEU A 76 0.78 -1.41 -11.25
CA LEU A 76 0.92 -1.18 -9.82
C LEU A 76 0.18 0.09 -9.40
N ALA A 77 0.28 1.17 -10.19
CA ALA A 77 -0.50 2.39 -9.99
C ALA A 77 -2.03 2.15 -9.99
N LYS A 78 -2.53 1.32 -10.91
CA LYS A 78 -3.95 0.93 -10.93
C LYS A 78 -4.37 0.15 -9.68
N ARG A 79 -3.51 -0.74 -9.19
CA ARG A 79 -3.78 -1.53 -7.97
C ARG A 79 -3.77 -0.65 -6.73
N GLU A 80 -2.82 0.29 -6.65
CA GLU A 80 -2.72 1.27 -5.57
C GLU A 80 -3.99 2.12 -5.51
N ALA A 81 -4.40 2.72 -6.64
CA ALA A 81 -5.59 3.56 -6.71
C ALA A 81 -6.87 2.79 -6.32
N LEU A 82 -7.01 1.55 -6.79
CA LEU A 82 -8.16 0.71 -6.41
C LEU A 82 -8.16 0.40 -4.91
N LEU A 83 -7.02 0.02 -4.35
CA LEU A 83 -6.92 -0.31 -2.93
C LEU A 83 -7.13 0.93 -2.05
N GLU A 84 -6.68 2.10 -2.49
CA GLU A 84 -6.95 3.37 -1.83
C GLU A 84 -8.47 3.62 -1.73
N GLN A 85 -9.18 3.52 -2.86
CA GLN A 85 -10.63 3.70 -2.93
C GLN A 85 -11.38 2.70 -2.04
N LEU A 86 -10.98 1.43 -2.07
CA LEU A 86 -11.59 0.40 -1.25
C LEU A 86 -11.40 0.65 0.25
N CYS A 87 -10.19 1.07 0.67
CA CYS A 87 -9.91 1.39 2.06
C CYS A 87 -10.70 2.63 2.53
N ASP A 88 -10.83 3.65 1.67
CA ASP A 88 -11.62 4.85 1.95
C ASP A 88 -13.10 4.50 2.15
N ILE A 89 -13.71 3.78 1.19
CA ILE A 89 -15.10 3.31 1.28
C ILE A 89 -15.30 2.46 2.54
N ALA A 90 -14.42 1.49 2.80
CA ALA A 90 -14.51 0.62 3.96
C ALA A 90 -14.45 1.42 5.27
N SER A 91 -13.48 2.34 5.41
CA SER A 91 -13.36 3.15 6.61
C SER A 91 -14.59 4.03 6.86
N ASN A 92 -15.14 4.65 5.82
CA ASN A 92 -16.36 5.46 5.91
C ASN A 92 -17.57 4.63 6.35
N ILE A 93 -17.75 3.42 5.80
CA ILE A 93 -18.81 2.50 6.22
C ILE A 93 -18.63 2.13 7.69
N ILE A 94 -17.41 1.78 8.11
CA ILE A 94 -17.14 1.37 9.49
C ILE A 94 -17.39 2.53 10.47
N PHE A 95 -16.93 3.74 10.16
CA PHE A 95 -17.17 4.91 11.01
C PHE A 95 -18.65 5.27 11.14
N SER A 96 -19.48 4.93 10.14
CA SER A 96 -20.93 5.12 10.23
C SER A 96 -21.60 4.21 11.28
N LEU A 97 -20.92 3.16 11.74
CA LEU A 97 -21.40 2.26 12.81
C LEU A 97 -21.15 2.80 14.22
N LEU A 98 -20.47 3.95 14.36
CA LEU A 98 -20.25 4.61 15.64
C LEU A 98 -21.43 5.48 16.11
N VAL A 99 -22.44 5.64 15.25
CA VAL A 99 -23.63 6.49 15.45
C VAL A 99 -24.82 5.59 15.76
#